data_AF-A0A928RN46-F1
#
_entry.id   AF-A0A928RN46-F1
#
_cell.length_a   1.000
_cell.length_b   1.000
_cell.length_c   1.000
_cell.angle_alpha   90.00
_cell.angle_beta   90.00
_cell.angle_gamma   90.00
#
_symmetry.space_group_name_H-M   'P 1'
#
loop_
_entity.id
_entity.type
_entity.pdbx_description
1 polymer ?
#
loop_
_entity_poly.entity_id
_entity_poly.type
_entity_poly.pdbx_seq_one_letter_code
_entity_poly.pdbx_strand_id
1 'polypeptide(L)'
;MKKLIRYGIASQFFFLDENGNKSELFQSATDYKLGFAIVHKSKNDKSQYRDLLGRLSDKPTSSGICFYNFCLDQVVLEDIPLIHFSDTIFCEGIKKQIVEKLKKKALNEYKSGCTLDKENYAKILNKQFAFIERMHTEALKCEKRQLLKAEKEKQKNLLQEQEQSTKENLRKQSLTETLDYLENV
;
A
#
# COMPACT_ATOMS: atom_id res chain seq x y z
N MET A 1 13.75 0.54 -14.76
CA MET A 1 12.37 0.14 -15.13
C MET A 1 12.36 -1.36 -15.39
N LYS A 2 11.44 -2.13 -14.78
CA LYS A 2 11.38 -3.60 -14.95
C LYS A 2 11.08 -3.94 -16.41
N LYS A 3 11.82 -4.89 -16.99
CA LYS A 3 11.64 -5.35 -18.37
C LYS A 3 10.90 -6.69 -18.36
N LEU A 4 9.85 -6.81 -19.17
CA LEU A 4 9.22 -8.09 -19.43
C LEU A 4 10.13 -8.89 -20.37
N ILE A 5 10.44 -10.13 -20.02
CA ILE A 5 11.21 -11.04 -20.87
C ILE A 5 10.36 -12.27 -21.19
N ARG A 6 10.33 -12.63 -22.48
CA ARG A 6 9.71 -13.87 -22.97
C ARG A 6 10.75 -14.97 -23.04
N TYR A 7 10.42 -16.16 -22.55
CA TYR A 7 11.31 -17.33 -22.63
C TYR A 7 10.53 -18.55 -23.16
N GLY A 8 11.06 -19.25 -24.16
CA GLY A 8 10.46 -20.46 -24.78
C GLY A 8 11.35 -21.67 -24.50
N ILE A 9 10.82 -22.81 -24.06
CA ILE A 9 10.11 -23.79 -24.91
C ILE A 9 8.63 -24.02 -24.51
N ALA A 10 8.20 -23.54 -23.34
CA ALA A 10 6.80 -23.49 -22.92
C ALA A 10 6.46 -22.04 -22.60
N SER A 11 5.42 -21.48 -23.21
CA SER A 11 5.01 -20.06 -23.21
C SER A 11 4.83 -19.45 -21.80
N GLN A 12 5.94 -19.23 -21.09
CA GLN A 12 5.97 -18.69 -19.74
C GLN A 12 6.70 -17.35 -19.73
N PHE A 13 6.18 -16.45 -18.91
CA PHE A 13 6.59 -15.05 -18.80
C PHE A 13 7.09 -14.81 -17.39
N PHE A 14 8.12 -13.97 -17.26
CA PHE A 14 8.55 -13.44 -15.98
C PHE A 14 9.09 -12.02 -16.19
N PHE A 15 9.16 -11.27 -15.10
CA PHE A 15 9.74 -9.93 -15.10
C PHE A 15 11.15 -9.99 -14.54
N LEU A 16 12.07 -9.24 -15.14
CA LEU A 16 13.37 -8.98 -14.57
C LEU A 16 13.39 -7.62 -13.87
N ASP A 17 13.99 -7.59 -12.68
CA ASP A 17 14.41 -6.35 -12.06
C ASP A 17 15.75 -5.85 -12.63
N GLU A 18 16.21 -4.68 -12.16
CA GLU A 18 17.45 -4.06 -12.64
C GLU A 18 18.71 -4.87 -12.30
N ASN A 19 18.60 -5.83 -11.36
CA ASN A 19 19.68 -6.74 -10.97
C ASN A 19 19.60 -8.08 -11.72
N GLY A 20 18.63 -8.27 -12.62
CA GLY A 20 18.40 -9.53 -13.31
C GLY A 20 17.69 -10.59 -12.47
N ASN A 21 17.13 -10.23 -11.29
CA ASN A 21 16.32 -11.16 -10.51
C ASN A 21 14.98 -11.41 -11.21
N LYS A 22 14.57 -12.67 -11.28
CA LYS A 22 13.33 -13.11 -11.90
C LYS A 22 12.16 -13.03 -10.91
N SER A 23 11.00 -12.62 -11.39
CA SER A 23 9.74 -12.86 -10.69
C SER A 23 9.33 -14.34 -10.75
N GLU A 24 8.23 -14.67 -10.08
CA GLU A 24 7.49 -15.89 -10.39
C GLU A 24 7.11 -15.96 -11.88
N LEU A 25 6.84 -17.18 -12.35
CA LEU A 25 6.45 -17.48 -13.72
C LEU A 25 4.94 -17.25 -13.91
N PHE A 26 4.57 -16.71 -15.06
CA PHE A 26 3.20 -16.46 -15.49
C PHE A 26 2.96 -17.14 -16.84
N GLN A 27 1.74 -17.60 -17.10
CA GLN A 27 1.37 -18.09 -18.43
C GLN A 27 1.23 -16.97 -19.45
N SER A 28 0.82 -15.78 -19.02
CA SER A 28 0.87 -14.58 -19.83
C SER A 28 1.07 -13.34 -18.97
N ALA A 29 1.69 -12.32 -19.56
CA ALA A 29 1.89 -11.03 -18.93
C ALA A 29 1.90 -9.93 -19.98
N THR A 30 1.30 -8.78 -19.67
CA THR A 30 1.47 -7.54 -20.44
C THR A 30 2.72 -6.80 -19.98
N ASP A 31 3.16 -5.83 -20.78
CA ASP A 31 4.13 -4.85 -20.31
C ASP A 31 3.54 -3.98 -19.20
N TYR A 32 4.42 -3.33 -18.43
CA TYR A 32 4.02 -2.35 -17.43
C TYR A 32 3.50 -1.07 -18.10
N LYS A 33 2.24 -0.73 -17.82
CA LYS A 33 1.61 0.52 -18.26
C LYS A 33 0.77 1.08 -17.12
N LEU A 34 0.84 2.40 -16.89
CA LEU A 34 0.10 3.07 -15.80
C LEU A 34 0.35 2.45 -14.42
N GLY A 35 1.57 1.95 -14.17
CA GLY A 35 1.97 1.39 -12.88
C GLY A 35 1.64 -0.07 -12.61
N PHE A 36 1.04 -0.78 -13.57
CA PHE A 36 0.77 -2.20 -13.44
C PHE A 36 0.97 -2.97 -14.74
N ALA A 37 1.07 -4.29 -14.62
CA ALA A 37 0.98 -5.26 -15.71
C ALA A 37 -0.16 -6.24 -15.39
N ILE A 38 -0.88 -6.68 -16.41
CA ILE A 38 -1.89 -7.72 -16.26
C ILE A 38 -1.21 -9.07 -16.44
N VAL A 39 -1.43 -10.00 -15.52
CA VAL A 39 -0.81 -11.32 -15.51
C VAL A 39 -1.84 -12.44 -15.34
N HIS A 40 -1.51 -13.63 -15.86
CA HIS A 40 -2.29 -14.85 -15.65
C HIS A 40 -1.35 -15.96 -15.18
N LYS A 41 -1.62 -16.61 -14.04
CA LYS A 41 -0.81 -17.74 -13.55
C LYS A 41 -1.11 -19.03 -14.30
N SER A 42 -2.36 -19.26 -14.70
CA SER A 42 -2.77 -20.41 -15.51
C SER A 42 -3.88 -20.04 -16.52
N LYS A 43 -4.23 -20.98 -17.42
CA LYS A 43 -5.07 -20.73 -18.62
C LYS A 43 -6.49 -20.35 -18.24
N ASN A 44 -6.94 -20.85 -17.10
CA ASN A 44 -8.29 -20.66 -16.58
C ASN A 44 -8.29 -19.77 -15.34
N ASP A 45 -7.15 -19.19 -14.98
CA ASP A 45 -7.05 -18.34 -13.79
C ASP A 45 -7.58 -16.94 -14.06
N LYS A 46 -8.07 -16.29 -13.01
CA LYS A 46 -8.47 -14.89 -13.10
C LYS A 46 -7.26 -14.02 -13.36
N SER A 47 -7.44 -13.01 -14.20
CA SER A 47 -6.42 -11.99 -14.43
C SER A 47 -6.10 -11.26 -13.12
N GLN A 48 -4.81 -11.07 -12.83
CA GLN A 48 -4.35 -10.27 -11.70
C GLN A 48 -3.53 -9.08 -12.19
N TYR A 49 -3.48 -8.04 -11.37
CA TYR A 49 -2.70 -6.84 -11.59
C TYR A 49 -1.43 -6.91 -10.76
N ARG A 50 -0.29 -6.91 -11.46
CA ARG A 50 1.04 -6.85 -10.85
C ARG A 50 1.56 -5.42 -10.89
N ASP A 51 1.89 -4.83 -9.75
CA ASP A 51 2.50 -3.50 -9.71
C ASP A 51 4.04 -3.54 -9.82
N LEU A 52 4.68 -2.37 -9.91
CA LEU A 52 6.14 -2.26 -9.99
C LEU A 52 6.86 -2.70 -8.71
N LEU A 53 6.17 -2.73 -7.57
CA LEU A 53 6.70 -3.26 -6.32
C LEU A 53 6.64 -4.80 -6.31
N GLY A 54 5.92 -5.40 -7.26
CA GLY A 54 5.83 -6.83 -7.50
C GLY A 54 4.63 -7.50 -6.84
N ARG A 55 3.70 -6.72 -6.28
CA ARG A 55 2.50 -7.24 -5.60
C ARG A 55 1.44 -7.60 -6.62
N LEU A 56 0.71 -8.67 -6.35
CA LEU A 56 -0.46 -9.11 -7.11
C LEU A 56 -1.74 -8.70 -6.40
N SER A 57 -2.74 -8.33 -7.18
CA SER A 57 -4.03 -7.83 -6.68
C SER A 57 -5.11 -7.96 -7.74
N ASP A 58 -6.37 -7.96 -7.32
CA ASP A 58 -7.53 -8.07 -8.23
C ASP A 58 -7.80 -6.75 -8.99
N LYS A 59 -7.19 -5.65 -8.56
CA LYS A 59 -7.29 -4.32 -9.18
C LYS A 59 -5.98 -3.55 -9.00
N PRO A 60 -5.65 -2.58 -9.86
CA PRO A 60 -4.47 -1.74 -9.68
C PRO A 60 -4.40 -1.12 -8.28
N THR A 61 -3.22 -1.22 -7.64
CA THR A 61 -2.98 -0.61 -6.32
C THR A 61 -2.65 0.87 -6.48
N SER A 62 -3.25 1.72 -5.65
CA SER A 62 -2.98 3.16 -5.68
C SER A 62 -1.52 3.47 -5.35
N SER A 63 -0.92 2.76 -4.38
CA SER A 63 0.51 2.90 -4.09
C SER A 63 1.41 2.39 -5.22
N GLY A 64 1.00 1.35 -5.96
CA GLY A 64 1.72 0.89 -7.16
C GLY A 64 1.73 1.93 -8.28
N ILE A 65 0.59 2.59 -8.53
CA ILE A 65 0.46 3.69 -9.49
C ILE A 65 1.31 4.89 -9.05
N CYS A 66 1.21 5.30 -7.78
CA CYS A 66 2.01 6.40 -7.25
C CYS A 66 3.52 6.12 -7.37
N PHE A 67 3.94 4.88 -7.07
CA PHE A 67 5.34 4.47 -7.18
C PHE A 67 5.83 4.54 -8.63
N TYR A 68 5.00 4.13 -9.59
CA TYR A 68 5.31 4.25 -11.01
C TYR A 68 5.50 5.69 -11.46
N ASN A 69 4.60 6.60 -11.07
CA ASN A 69 4.73 8.01 -11.40
C ASN A 69 5.99 8.63 -10.76
N PHE A 70 6.33 8.23 -9.54
CA PHE A 70 7.59 8.63 -8.90
C PHE A 70 8.83 8.10 -9.66
N CYS A 71 8.81 6.86 -10.13
CA CYS A 71 9.88 6.29 -10.95
C CYS A 71 10.05 7.01 -12.30
N LEU A 72 8.98 7.62 -12.83
CA LEU A 72 8.98 8.41 -14.06
C LEU A 72 9.29 9.90 -13.84
N ASP A 73 9.63 10.31 -12.61
CA ASP A 73 9.84 11.72 -12.25
C ASP A 73 8.60 12.62 -12.49
N GLN A 74 7.40 12.03 -12.53
CA GLN A 74 6.13 12.76 -12.68
C GLN A 74 5.55 13.23 -11.35
N VAL A 75 6.03 12.67 -10.24
CA VAL A 75 5.67 13.03 -8.86
C VAL A 75 6.97 13.15 -8.07
N VAL A 76 7.14 14.24 -7.33
CA VAL A 76 8.26 14.43 -6.40
C VAL A 76 7.92 13.84 -5.02
N LEU A 77 8.93 13.57 -4.20
CA LEU A 77 8.76 12.87 -2.91
C LEU A 77 7.79 13.61 -1.99
N GLU A 78 7.86 14.93 -1.99
CA GLU A 78 7.07 15.83 -1.14
C GLU A 78 5.57 15.84 -1.52
N ASP A 79 5.24 15.49 -2.75
CA ASP A 79 3.87 15.47 -3.28
C ASP A 79 3.19 14.10 -3.12
N ILE A 80 3.91 13.09 -2.61
CA ILE A 80 3.33 11.76 -2.39
C ILE A 80 2.30 11.82 -1.26
N PRO A 81 1.05 11.38 -1.49
CA PRO A 81 0.01 11.35 -0.46
C PRO A 81 0.44 10.58 0.79
N LEU A 82 0.20 11.14 1.98
CA LEU A 82 0.56 10.55 3.27
C LEU A 82 0.04 9.11 3.44
N ILE A 83 -1.13 8.80 2.89
CA ILE A 83 -1.74 7.46 2.98
C ILE A 83 -0.86 6.36 2.38
N HIS A 84 0.00 6.67 1.41
CA HIS A 84 0.91 5.67 0.83
C HIS A 84 2.11 5.38 1.74
N PHE A 85 2.41 6.25 2.70
CA PHE A 85 3.51 6.03 3.62
C PHE A 85 3.18 5.05 4.75
N SER A 86 1.94 4.58 4.93
CA SER A 86 1.68 3.45 5.84
C SER A 86 2.11 2.10 5.26
N ASP A 87 2.33 2.04 3.94
CA ASP A 87 2.73 0.85 3.20
C ASP A 87 4.26 0.68 3.22
N THR A 88 4.75 -0.24 4.06
CA THR A 88 6.18 -0.48 4.23
C THR A 88 6.88 -0.88 2.93
N ILE A 89 6.23 -1.68 2.08
CA ILE A 89 6.81 -2.13 0.79
C ILE A 89 6.98 -0.92 -0.14
N PHE A 90 6.01 -0.02 -0.15
CA PHE A 90 6.10 1.24 -0.89
C PHE A 90 7.25 2.12 -0.39
N CYS A 91 7.37 2.33 0.92
CA CYS A 91 8.45 3.11 1.52
C CYS A 91 9.84 2.58 1.14
N GLU A 92 10.05 1.27 1.24
CA GLU A 92 11.31 0.63 0.85
C GLU A 92 11.57 0.73 -0.67
N GLY A 93 10.51 0.64 -1.48
CA GLY A 93 10.56 0.90 -2.91
C GLY A 93 11.07 2.32 -3.23
N ILE A 94 10.52 3.34 -2.58
CA ILE A 94 10.93 4.74 -2.74
C ILE A 94 12.40 4.93 -2.36
N LYS A 95 12.82 4.40 -1.19
CA LYS A 95 14.23 4.47 -0.75
C LYS A 95 15.17 3.87 -1.80
N LYS A 96 14.85 2.67 -2.30
CA LYS A 96 15.64 2.00 -3.34
C LYS A 96 15.71 2.84 -4.62
N GLN A 97 14.59 3.42 -5.06
CA GLN A 97 14.55 4.25 -6.26
C GLN A 97 15.38 5.53 -6.12
N ILE A 98 15.38 6.18 -4.95
CA ILE A 98 16.22 7.36 -4.68
C ILE A 98 17.71 7.02 -4.79
N VAL A 99 18.13 5.90 -4.18
CA VAL A 99 19.51 5.40 -4.27
C VAL A 99 19.91 5.18 -5.73
N GLU A 100 19.06 4.52 -6.53
CA GLU A 100 19.35 4.27 -7.95
C GLU A 100 19.41 5.56 -8.79
N LYS A 101 18.54 6.54 -8.53
CA LYS A 101 18.62 7.86 -9.19
C LYS A 101 19.94 8.57 -8.86
N LEU A 102 20.36 8.54 -7.59
CA LEU A 102 21.63 9.14 -7.16
C LEU A 102 22.84 8.43 -7.77
N LYS A 103 22.85 7.08 -7.81
CA LYS A 103 23.90 6.31 -8.48
C LYS A 103 24.03 6.67 -9.97
N LYS A 104 22.90 6.78 -10.68
CA LYS A 104 22.87 7.18 -12.10
C LYS A 104 23.42 8.59 -12.29
N LYS A 105 23.02 9.54 -11.43
CA LYS A 105 23.54 10.90 -11.43
C LYS A 105 25.07 10.92 -11.21
N ALA A 106 25.54 10.20 -10.19
CA ALA A 106 26.96 10.09 -9.87
C ALA A 106 27.79 9.51 -11.03
N LEU A 107 27.27 8.48 -11.69
CA LEU A 107 27.91 7.88 -12.86
C LEU A 107 28.00 8.87 -14.04
N ASN A 108 26.97 9.71 -14.24
CA ASN A 108 26.97 10.72 -15.30
C ASN A 108 27.97 11.86 -15.00
N GLU A 109 28.05 12.32 -13.75
CA GLU A 109 29.05 13.34 -13.33
C GLU A 109 30.48 12.82 -13.46
N TYR A 110 30.72 11.55 -13.11
CA TYR A 110 32.02 10.91 -13.33
C TYR A 110 32.39 10.88 -14.82
N LYS A 111 31.45 10.52 -15.69
CA LYS A 111 31.66 10.51 -17.15
C LYS A 111 31.92 11.90 -17.74
N SER A 112 31.44 12.97 -17.10
CA SER A 112 31.71 14.34 -17.51
C SER A 112 33.01 14.93 -16.94
N GLY A 113 33.81 14.14 -16.22
CA GLY A 113 35.07 14.59 -15.61
C GLY A 113 34.90 15.43 -14.34
N CYS A 114 33.68 15.48 -13.76
CA CYS A 114 33.45 16.14 -12.49
C CYS A 114 33.86 15.24 -11.32
N THR A 115 34.46 15.82 -10.28
CA THR A 115 34.76 15.11 -9.04
C THR A 115 33.48 14.87 -8.25
N LEU A 116 33.24 13.61 -7.88
CA LEU A 116 32.07 13.23 -7.11
C LEU A 116 32.23 13.65 -5.64
N ASP A 117 31.41 14.59 -5.19
CA ASP A 117 31.34 14.97 -3.78
C ASP A 117 30.52 13.95 -2.98
N LYS A 118 31.20 12.90 -2.50
CA LYS A 118 30.60 11.83 -1.71
C LYS A 118 29.85 12.33 -0.46
N GLU A 119 30.35 13.39 0.18
CA GLU A 119 29.74 13.93 1.39
C GLU A 119 28.39 14.59 1.09
N ASN A 120 28.32 15.37 0.01
CA ASN A 120 27.07 15.97 -0.45
C ASN A 120 26.03 14.91 -0.83
N TYR A 121 26.43 13.83 -1.52
CA TYR A 121 25.53 12.71 -1.84
C TYR A 121 24.96 12.03 -0.59
N ALA A 122 25.81 11.74 0.40
CA ALA A 122 25.38 11.15 1.67
C ALA A 122 24.41 12.07 2.41
N LYS A 123 24.67 13.39 2.42
CA LYS A 123 23.80 14.40 3.04
C LYS A 123 22.43 14.45 2.36
N ILE A 124 22.37 14.41 1.03
CA ILE A 124 21.11 14.37 0.27
C ILE A 124 20.34 13.09 0.60
N LEU A 125 21.00 11.93 0.58
CA LEU A 125 20.37 10.65 0.85
C LEU A 125 19.78 10.60 2.26
N ASN A 126 20.55 10.99 3.28
CA ASN A 126 20.11 11.01 4.67
C ASN A 126 18.92 11.94 4.87
N LYS A 127 18.91 13.12 4.24
CA LYS A 127 17.77 14.05 4.29
C LYS A 127 16.50 13.42 3.72
N GLN A 128 16.60 12.74 2.59
CA GLN A 128 15.48 12.10 1.92
C GLN A 128 14.97 10.89 2.72
N PHE A 129 15.86 10.08 3.29
CA PHE A 129 15.47 8.94 4.12
C PHE A 129 14.80 9.37 5.42
N ALA A 130 15.33 10.41 6.08
CA ALA A 130 14.70 10.99 7.27
C ALA A 130 13.30 11.53 6.96
N PHE A 131 13.08 12.10 5.76
CA PHE A 131 11.74 12.50 5.32
C PHE A 131 10.80 11.30 5.22
N ILE A 132 11.22 10.22 4.56
CA ILE A 132 10.42 9.00 4.39
C ILE A 132 10.05 8.39 5.74
N GLU A 133 11.01 8.27 6.66
CA GLU A 133 10.78 7.71 8.00
C GLU A 133 9.81 8.55 8.84
N ARG A 134 9.94 9.88 8.75
CA ARG A 134 8.99 10.80 9.39
C ARG A 134 7.58 10.64 8.83
N MET A 135 7.44 10.56 7.50
CA MET A 135 6.14 10.38 6.85
C MET A 135 5.53 9.01 7.17
N HIS A 136 6.33 7.94 7.19
CA HIS A 136 5.89 6.60 7.59
C HIS A 136 5.38 6.59 9.03
N THR A 137 6.14 7.19 9.95
CA THR A 137 5.74 7.31 11.36
C THR A 137 4.44 8.08 11.52
N GLU A 138 4.25 9.18 10.78
CA GLU A 138 3.02 9.96 10.85
C GLU A 138 1.82 9.23 10.23
N ALA A 139 2.02 8.50 9.12
CA ALA A 139 0.98 7.68 8.51
C ALA A 139 0.47 6.59 9.48
N LEU A 140 1.39 5.87 10.15
CA LEU A 140 1.04 4.87 11.16
C LEU A 140 0.31 5.48 12.37
N LYS A 141 0.71 6.68 12.81
CA LYS A 141 -0.01 7.43 13.86
C LYS A 141 -1.42 7.79 13.43
N CYS A 142 -1.59 8.23 12.18
CA CYS A 142 -2.90 8.57 11.63
C CYS A 142 -3.83 7.35 11.58
N GLU A 143 -3.33 6.22 11.08
CA GLU A 143 -4.07 4.94 11.03
C GLU A 143 -4.49 4.49 12.44
N LYS A 144 -3.56 4.51 13.41
CA LYS A 144 -3.87 4.18 14.80
C LYS A 144 -4.96 5.08 15.39
N ARG A 145 -4.94 6.39 15.09
CA ARG A 145 -5.99 7.33 15.54
C ARG A 145 -7.34 7.01 14.90
N GLN A 146 -7.37 6.61 13.63
CA GLN A 146 -8.61 6.23 12.94
C GLN A 146 -9.21 4.94 13.51
N LEU A 147 -8.38 3.92 13.74
CA LEU A 147 -8.80 2.66 14.36
C LEU A 147 -9.38 2.89 15.76
N LEU A 148 -8.70 3.69 16.59
CA LEU A 148 -9.19 4.02 17.93
C LEU A 148 -10.53 4.76 17.91
N LYS A 149 -10.73 5.67 16.94
CA LYS A 149 -12.03 6.35 16.76
C LYS A 149 -13.13 5.38 16.35
N ALA A 150 -12.86 4.48 15.40
CA ALA A 150 -13.81 3.48 14.95
C ALA A 150 -14.20 2.49 16.08
N GLU A 151 -13.23 2.09 16.90
CA GLU A 151 -13.47 1.22 18.05
C GLU A 151 -14.35 1.91 19.11
N LYS A 152 -14.07 3.17 19.43
CA LYS A 152 -14.90 3.96 20.35
C LYS A 152 -16.33 4.11 19.85
N GLU A 153 -16.53 4.32 18.55
CA GLU A 153 -17.86 4.41 17.97
C GLU A 153 -18.60 3.07 18.03
N LYS A 154 -17.91 1.96 17.75
CA LYS A 154 -18.47 0.62 17.88
C LYS A 154 -18.89 0.31 19.32
N GLN A 155 -18.07 0.67 20.30
CA GLN A 155 -18.39 0.50 21.72
C GLN A 155 -19.60 1.34 22.14
N LYS A 156 -19.70 2.58 21.66
CA LYS A 156 -20.84 3.47 21.90
C LYS A 156 -22.14 2.88 21.34
N ASN A 157 -22.12 2.37 20.11
CA ASN A 157 -23.30 1.75 19.50
C ASN A 157 -23.74 0.50 20.26
N LEU A 158 -22.79 -0.35 20.66
CA LEU A 158 -23.08 -1.54 21.46
C LEU A 158 -23.72 -1.18 22.81
N LEU A 159 -23.24 -0.14 23.48
CA LEU A 159 -23.83 0.34 24.73
C LEU A 159 -25.26 0.84 24.51
N GLN A 160 -25.52 1.59 23.43
CA GLN A 160 -26.86 2.06 23.09
C GLN A 160 -27.83 0.90 22.80
N GLU A 161 -27.38 -0.15 22.09
CA GLU A 161 -28.17 -1.36 21.86
C GLU A 161 -28.49 -2.10 23.16
N GLN A 162 -27.52 -2.21 24.07
CA GLN A 162 -27.73 -2.80 25.40
C GLN A 162 -28.74 -2.00 26.22
N GLU A 163 -28.61 -0.67 26.27
CA GLU A 163 -29.56 0.20 26.96
C GLU A 163 -30.98 0.10 26.40
N GLN A 164 -31.12 0.01 25.07
CA GLN A 164 -32.41 -0.16 24.42
C GLN A 164 -33.03 -1.51 24.76
N SER A 165 -32.25 -2.59 24.68
CA SER A 165 -32.69 -3.94 25.05
C SER A 165 -33.14 -4.02 26.52
N THR A 166 -32.37 -3.42 27.44
CA THR A 166 -32.75 -3.33 28.85
C THR A 166 -34.05 -2.56 29.05
N LYS A 167 -34.23 -1.41 28.39
CA LYS A 167 -35.48 -0.63 28.45
C LYS A 167 -36.68 -1.41 27.92
N GLU A 168 -36.52 -2.16 26.83
CA GLU A 168 -37.58 -3.02 26.29
C GLU A 168 -37.94 -4.16 27.23
N ASN A 169 -36.95 -4.80 27.86
CA ASN A 169 -37.20 -5.85 28.85
C ASN A 169 -37.93 -5.33 30.09
N LEU A 170 -37.54 -4.16 30.61
CA LEU A 170 -38.24 -3.52 31.73
C LEU A 170 -39.70 -3.17 31.39
N ARG A 171 -39.96 -2.67 30.17
CA ARG A 171 -41.34 -2.42 29.71
C ARG A 171 -42.17 -3.69 29.63
N LYS A 172 -41.61 -4.78 29.11
CA LYS A 172 -42.28 -6.08 29.05
C LYS A 172 -42.60 -6.61 30.43
N GLN A 173 -41.65 -6.54 31.36
CA GLN A 173 -41.85 -6.97 32.75
C GLN A 173 -42.99 -6.18 33.42
N SER A 174 -42.98 -4.85 33.31
CA SER A 174 -44.03 -3.99 33.88
C SER A 174 -45.42 -4.29 33.30
N LEU A 175 -45.49 -4.62 32.00
CA LEU A 175 -46.74 -5.03 31.35
C LEU A 175 -47.24 -6.37 31.90
N THR A 176 -46.36 -7.36 32.07
CA THR A 176 -46.69 -8.66 32.67
C THR A 176 -47.23 -8.48 34.10
N GLU A 177 -46.54 -7.71 34.94
CA GLU A 177 -46.99 -7.43 36.32
C GLU A 177 -48.37 -6.74 36.36
N THR A 178 -48.65 -5.86 35.40
CA THR A 178 -49.95 -5.18 35.28
C THR A 178 -51.06 -6.15 34.87
N LEU A 179 -50.78 -7.07 33.94
CA LEU A 179 -51.73 -8.08 33.49
C LEU A 179 -52.05 -9.07 34.62
N ASP A 180 -51.02 -9.57 35.32
CA ASP A 180 -51.19 -10.47 36.46
C ASP A 180 -52.05 -9.84 37.56
N TYR A 181 -51.90 -8.53 37.82
CA TYR A 181 -52.74 -7.81 38.77
C TYR A 181 -54.21 -7.78 38.32
N LEU A 182 -54.48 -7.49 37.05
CA LEU A 182 -55.83 -7.42 36.51
C LEU A 182 -56.55 -8.79 36.49
N GLU A 183 -55.81 -9.89 36.36
CA GLU A 183 -56.39 -11.25 36.40
C GLU A 183 -56.80 -11.70 37.82
N ASN A 184 -56.24 -11.06 38.85
CA ASN A 184 -56.49 -11.41 40.26
C ASN A 184 -57.53 -10.51 40.96
N VAL A 185 -58.13 -9.54 40.26
CA VAL A 185 -59.18 -8.63 40.76
C VAL A 185 -60.54 -9.05 40.22
#